data_AF-A0A5K1GZ93-F1
#
_entry.id   AF-A0A5K1GZ93-F1
#
_cell.length_a   1.000
_cell.length_b   1.000
_cell.length_c   1.000
_cell.angle_alpha   90.00
_cell.angle_beta   90.00
_cell.angle_gamma   90.00
#
_symmetry.space_group_name_H-M   'P 1'
#
loop_
_entity.id
_entity.type
_entity.pdbx_description
1 polymer ?
#
loop_
_entity_poly.entity_id
_entity_poly.type
_entity_poly.pdbx_seq_one_letter_code
_entity_poly.pdbx_strand_id
1 'polypeptide(L)' 'VNLVEWLKTVVASKNLEQVLDPKMPDKPSSKALKRALLVALRCVNPDAQKRLKMGHVIHMLEVDDFHFRD' A
#
# COMPACT_ATOMS: atom_id res chain seq x y z
N VAL A 1 18.33 9.02 1.89
CA VAL A 1 17.05 8.51 2.44
C VAL A 1 16.17 8.10 1.26
N ASN A 2 15.88 6.81 1.10
CA ASN A 2 15.02 6.31 0.02
C ASN A 2 13.61 6.07 0.59
N LEU A 3 12.61 6.73 0.01
CA LEU A 3 11.21 6.66 0.49
C LEU A 3 10.66 5.23 0.44
N VAL A 4 11.01 4.46 -0.59
CA VAL A 4 10.54 3.07 -0.77
C VAL A 4 11.16 2.16 0.29
N GLU A 5 12.42 2.36 0.64
CA GLU A 5 13.08 1.59 1.71
C GLU A 5 12.51 1.94 3.09
N TRP A 6 12.31 3.24 3.36
CA TRP A 6 11.64 3.68 4.58
C TRP A 6 10.24 3.05 4.71
N LEU A 7 9.45 3.09 3.64
CA LEU A 7 8.11 2.51 3.62
C LEU A 7 8.12 1.01 3.92
N LYS A 8 9.05 0.24 3.32
CA LYS A 8 9.21 -1.19 3.58
C LYS A 8 9.51 -1.46 5.06
N THR A 9 10.35 -0.66 5.69
CA THR A 9 10.68 -0.79 7.12
C THR A 9 9.46 -0.53 8.01
N VAL A 10 8.66 0.49 7.70
CA VAL A 10 7.42 0.81 8.44
C VAL A 10 6.36 -0.27 8.27
N VAL A 11 6.24 -0.84 7.07
CA VAL A 11 5.31 -1.96 6.81
C VAL A 11 5.76 -3.23 7.55
N ALA A 12 7.06 -3.52 7.56
CA ALA A 12 7.62 -4.68 8.27
C ALA A 12 7.47 -4.57 9.80
N SER A 13 7.53 -3.37 10.36
CA SER A 13 7.31 -3.13 11.79
C SER A 13 5.82 -3.18 12.20
N LYS A 14 4.91 -3.42 11.25
CA LYS A 14 3.44 -3.46 11.43
C LYS A 14 2.83 -2.15 11.96
N ASN A 15 3.60 -1.05 11.99
CA ASN A 15 3.12 0.26 12.44
C ASN A 15 2.70 1.14 11.26
N LEU A 16 1.63 0.73 10.57
CA LEU A 16 1.21 1.34 9.31
C LEU A 16 0.72 2.79 9.44
N GLU A 17 0.23 3.18 10.61
CA GLU A 17 -0.29 4.54 10.84
C GLU A 17 0.80 5.61 10.71
N GLN A 18 2.07 5.28 10.90
CA GLN A 18 3.19 6.20 10.68
C GLN A 18 3.32 6.64 9.21
N VAL A 19 2.71 5.91 8.28
CA VAL A 19 2.72 6.29 6.86
C VAL A 19 1.67 7.36 6.54
N LEU A 20 0.67 7.55 7.41
CA LEU A 20 -0.39 8.53 7.19
C LEU A 20 0.16 9.94 7.25
N ASP A 21 -0.29 10.78 6.32
CA ASP A 21 -0.02 12.21 6.35
C ASP A 21 -0.72 12.83 7.58
N PRO A 22 0.01 13.49 8.50
CA PRO A 22 -0.58 14.16 9.65
C PRO A 22 -1.58 15.27 9.30
N LYS A 23 -1.54 15.81 8.08
CA LYS A 23 -2.44 16.87 7.59
C LYS A 23 -3.70 16.33 6.93
N MET A 24 -3.86 15.01 6.84
CA MET A 24 -5.05 14.42 6.24
C MET A 24 -6.28 14.70 7.12
N PRO A 25 -7.35 15.30 6.57
CA PRO A 25 -8.52 15.68 7.35
C PRO A 25 -9.25 14.46 7.92
N ASP A 26 -9.40 13.40 7.12
CA ASP A 26 -10.04 12.15 7.51
C ASP A 26 -9.07 10.98 7.36
N LYS A 27 -8.78 10.29 8.46
CA LYS A 27 -7.93 9.09 8.42
C LYS A 27 -8.68 7.97 7.71
N PRO A 28 -8.04 7.25 6.76
CA PRO A 28 -8.67 6.12 6.10
C PRO A 28 -8.88 4.98 7.10
N SER A 29 -9.79 4.06 6.76
CA SER A 29 -9.90 2.80 7.50
C SER A 29 -8.59 2.00 7.41
N SER A 30 -8.31 1.17 8.42
CA SER A 30 -7.13 0.29 8.41
C SER A 30 -7.09 -0.62 7.16
N LYS A 31 -8.28 -1.05 6.69
CA LYS A 31 -8.43 -1.87 5.47
C LYS A 31 -7.98 -1.09 4.23
N ALA A 32 -8.46 0.14 4.07
CA ALA A 32 -8.09 1.01 2.95
C ALA A 32 -6.59 1.34 2.97
N LEU A 33 -6.01 1.64 4.14
CA LEU A 33 -4.59 1.90 4.30
C LEU A 33 -3.74 0.68 3.90
N LYS A 34 -4.04 -0.51 4.44
CA LYS A 34 -3.34 -1.76 4.09
C LYS A 34 -3.37 -2.04 2.59
N ARG A 35 -4.53 -1.84 1.97
CA ARG A 35 -4.73 -2.02 0.52
C ARG A 35 -3.88 -1.06 -0.29
N ALA A 36 -3.95 0.24 -0.01
CA ALA A 36 -3.16 1.26 -0.69
C ALA A 36 -1.65 0.99 -0.58
N LEU A 37 -1.18 0.61 0.61
CA LEU A 37 0.22 0.27 0.86
C LEU A 37 0.67 -0.96 0.07
N LEU A 38 -0.14 -2.02 0.05
CA LEU A 38 0.16 -3.23 -0.72
C LEU A 38 0.26 -2.93 -2.21
N VAL A 39 -0.70 -2.18 -2.75
CA VAL A 39 -0.72 -1.78 -4.16
C VAL A 39 0.51 -0.94 -4.49
N ALA A 40 0.82 0.06 -3.66
CA ALA A 40 1.99 0.93 -3.83
C ALA A 40 3.29 0.12 -3.86
N LEU A 41 3.50 -0.80 -2.89
CA LEU A 41 4.70 -1.65 -2.83
C LEU A 41 4.86 -2.56 -4.05
N ARG A 42 3.77 -3.10 -4.60
CA ARG A 42 3.81 -3.88 -5.84
C ARG A 42 4.11 -3.02 -7.07
N CYS A 43 3.64 -1.78 -7.11
CA CYS A 43 3.93 -0.85 -8.21
C CYS A 43 5.41 -0.43 -8.26
N VAL A 44 6.06 -0.30 -7.11
CA VAL A 44 7.47 0.11 -7.00
C VAL A 44 8.44 -1.08 -6.88
N ASN A 45 8.03 -2.28 -7.27
CA ASN A 45 8.90 -3.45 -7.23
C ASN A 45 10.17 -3.19 -8.07
N PRO A 46 11.39 -3.47 -7.56
CA PRO A 46 12.61 -3.30 -8.33
C PRO A 46 12.60 -4.15 -9.60
N ASP A 47 11.99 -5.33 -9.55
CA ASP A 47 11.76 -6.18 -10.72
C ASP A 47 10.52 -5.68 -11.49
N ALA A 48 10.76 -5.16 -12.70
CA ALA A 48 9.71 -4.63 -13.55
C ALA A 48 8.66 -5.67 -13.96
N GLN A 49 9.02 -6.96 -14.04
CA GLN A 49 8.07 -8.03 -14.38
C GLN A 49 7.11 -8.35 -13.24
N LYS A 50 7.48 -8.00 -12.00
CA LYS A 50 6.63 -8.16 -10.81
C LYS A 50 5.73 -6.96 -10.53
N ARG A 51 5.85 -5.88 -11.30
CA ARG A 51 4.97 -4.70 -11.18
C ARG A 51 3.60 -5.02 -11.75
N LEU A 52 2.57 -4.52 -11.07
CA LEU A 52 1.19 -4.68 -11.52
C LEU A 52 0.95 -3.90 -12.82
N LYS A 53 0.11 -4.45 -13.70
CA LYS A 53 -0.47 -3.69 -14.82
C LYS A 53 -1.49 -2.70 -14.27
N MET A 54 -1.66 -1.56 -14.92
CA MET A 54 -2.57 -0.50 -14.45
C MET A 54 -4.01 -0.98 -14.25
N GLY A 55 -4.52 -1.89 -15.09
CA GLY A 55 -5.85 -2.48 -14.88
C GLY A 55 -5.98 -3.24 -13.54
N HIS A 56 -4.94 -3.99 -13.14
CA HIS A 56 -4.92 -4.64 -11.83
C HIS A 56 -4.81 -3.62 -10.69
N VAL A 57 -4.06 -2.53 -10.88
CA VAL A 57 -3.94 -1.45 -9.88
C VAL A 57 -5.31 -0.84 -9.60
N ILE A 58 -6.06 -0.46 -10.65
CA ILE A 58 -7.40 0.11 -10.55
C ILE A 58 -8.33 -0.85 -9.81
N HIS A 59 -8.42 -2.10 -10.27
CA HIS A 59 -9.26 -3.12 -9.65
C HIS A 59 -8.89 -3.34 -8.17
N MET A 60 -7.60 -3.40 -7.83
CA MET A 60 -7.17 -3.56 -6.43
C MET A 60 -7.47 -2.34 -5.55
N LEU A 61 -7.64 -1.15 -6.10
CA LEU A 61 -7.98 0.05 -5.34
C LEU A 61 -9.50 0.22 -5.17
N GLU A 62 -10.27 -0.16 -6.19
CA GLU A 62 -11.74 -0.01 -6.23
C GLU A 62 -12.49 -1.16 -5.54
N VAL A 63 -11.90 -2.36 -5.44
CA VAL A 63 -12.57 -3.48 -4.77
C VAL A 63 -12.51 -3.31 -3.25
N ASP A 64 -13.66 -3.00 -2.67
CA ASP A 64 -13.84 -2.88 -1.22
C ASP A 64 -13.90 -4.22 -0.46
N ASP A 65 -13.82 -5.38 -1.15
CA ASP A 65 -14.01 -6.70 -0.56
C ASP A 65 -13.01 -7.80 -0.95
N PHE A 66 -11.71 -7.50 -0.95
CA PHE A 66 -10.72 -8.58 -0.87
C PHE A 66 -10.60 -9.08 0.58
N HIS A 67 -11.20 -10.24 0.85
CA HIS A 67 -10.79 -11.09 1.96
C HIS A 67 -9.35 -11.53 1.70
N PHE A 68 -8.40 -10.92 2.39
CA PHE A 68 -7.02 -11.40 2.43
C PHE A 68 -7.05 -12.78 3.09
N ARG A 69 -6.82 -13.85 2.33
CA ARG A 69 -6.46 -15.15 2.90
C ARG A 69 -4.95 -15.15 3.13
N ASP A 70 -4.59 -15.68 4.30
CA ASP A 70 -3.30 -15.58 5.00
C ASP A 70 -2.05 -15.89 4.16
#